data_AF-A0A7C4IN98-F1
#
_entry.id   AF-A0A7C4IN98-F1
#
_cell.length_a   1.000
_cell.length_b   1.000
_cell.length_c   1.000
_cell.angle_alpha   90.00
_cell.angle_beta   90.00
_cell.angle_gamma   90.00
#
_symmetry.space_group_name_H-M   'P 1'
#
loop_
_entity.id
_entity.type
_entity.pdbx_description
1 polymer ?
#
loop_
_entity_poly.entity_id
_entity_poly.type
_entity_poly.pdbx_seq_one_letter_code
_entity_poly.pdbx_strand_id
1 'polypeptide(L)'
;MYRLDRAFLFCYPHKFKDSTNAKIPFTKVDLNPSDFSCYDDLVAYLLSLFNDAIVALSDFNISRIDIAADMEDVSISTLLSILNIKRIKSETLNIYKTTIYGGSDPKIRIYDKVKEIKARSRKGNVISSYEREIIESGKNWIRFEIQIRSPKLNLQDLPGKAASLASYFDRLEFIQSEGSEPQGIMHFMYRLVNRKYRKQIEQFMDTHFPQKIQERYVSDVTEWLRVKEPF
;
A
#
# COMPACT_ATOMS: atom_id res chain seq x y z
N MET A 1 -7.12 13.92 -19.80
CA MET A 1 -6.17 13.27 -18.88
C MET A 1 -4.79 13.45 -19.47
N TYR A 2 -3.85 13.99 -18.70
CA TYR A 2 -2.46 14.19 -19.11
C TYR A 2 -1.57 13.28 -18.27
N ARG A 3 -0.68 12.53 -18.92
CA ARG A 3 0.33 11.68 -18.26
C ARG A 3 1.65 12.43 -18.25
N LEU A 4 2.17 12.68 -17.07
CA LEU A 4 3.49 13.25 -16.83
C LEU A 4 4.46 12.14 -16.39
N ASP A 5 5.72 12.50 -16.18
CA ASP A 5 6.77 11.55 -15.79
C ASP A 5 6.50 10.90 -14.43
N ARG A 6 5.93 11.64 -13.47
CA ARG A 6 5.66 11.18 -12.08
C ARG A 6 4.21 11.41 -11.62
N ALA A 7 3.32 11.81 -12.53
CA ALA A 7 1.94 12.15 -12.17
C ALA A 7 0.94 11.91 -13.30
N PHE A 8 -0.33 11.74 -12.92
CA PHE A 8 -1.46 11.77 -13.84
C PHE A 8 -2.41 12.91 -13.46
N LEU A 9 -2.68 13.79 -14.42
CA LEU A 9 -3.57 14.94 -14.25
C LEU A 9 -4.91 14.71 -14.95
N PHE A 10 -5.99 14.87 -14.20
CA PHE A 10 -7.36 14.76 -14.69
C PHE A 10 -8.01 16.14 -14.75
N CYS A 11 -7.88 16.80 -15.89
CA CYS A 11 -8.57 18.05 -16.19
C CYS A 11 -10.02 17.80 -16.60
N TYR A 12 -10.90 18.76 -16.30
CA TYR A 12 -12.27 18.88 -16.81
C TYR A 12 -13.23 17.74 -16.39
N PRO A 13 -13.95 17.88 -15.25
CA PRO A 13 -15.01 16.94 -14.91
C PRO A 13 -16.16 17.08 -15.92
N HIS A 14 -16.51 15.99 -16.61
CA HIS A 14 -17.62 15.88 -17.58
C HIS A 14 -19.02 16.15 -17.00
N LYS A 15 -19.12 16.60 -15.74
CA LYS A 15 -20.38 16.88 -15.03
C LYS A 15 -20.86 18.33 -15.15
N PHE A 16 -20.02 19.26 -15.60
CA PHE A 16 -20.40 20.68 -15.75
C PHE A 16 -20.28 21.13 -17.21
N LYS A 17 -20.91 22.26 -17.53
CA LYS A 17 -20.81 22.90 -18.85
C LYS A 17 -19.35 23.34 -19.09
N ASP A 18 -18.92 23.35 -20.35
CA ASP A 18 -17.53 23.65 -20.75
C ASP A 18 -17.01 24.98 -20.20
N SER A 19 -17.86 26.00 -20.14
CA SER A 19 -17.52 27.33 -19.58
C SER A 19 -17.26 27.32 -18.08
N THR A 20 -17.83 26.38 -17.33
CA THR A 20 -17.58 26.17 -15.90
C THR A 20 -16.33 25.32 -15.71
N ASN A 21 -16.16 24.28 -16.52
CA ASN A 21 -15.00 23.41 -16.51
C ASN A 21 -13.69 24.14 -16.84
N ALA A 22 -13.72 25.08 -17.78
CA ALA A 22 -12.57 25.92 -18.15
C ALA A 22 -12.06 26.82 -17.01
N LYS A 23 -12.86 27.01 -15.95
CA LYS A 23 -12.52 27.85 -14.80
C LYS A 23 -12.10 27.05 -13.56
N ILE A 24 -12.15 25.71 -13.62
CA ILE A 24 -11.78 24.85 -12.50
C ILE A 24 -10.35 24.37 -12.71
N PRO A 25 -9.37 24.83 -11.90
CA PRO A 25 -8.02 24.31 -11.96
C PRO A 25 -8.05 22.84 -11.51
N PHE A 26 -7.78 21.93 -12.45
CA PHE A 26 -7.53 20.49 -12.29
C PHE A 26 -8.39 19.72 -11.27
N THR A 27 -9.23 18.80 -11.75
CA THR A 27 -10.17 18.05 -10.90
C THR A 27 -9.51 17.05 -9.94
N LYS A 28 -8.37 16.47 -10.35
CA LYS A 28 -7.70 15.40 -9.61
C LYS A 28 -6.26 15.23 -10.12
N VAL A 29 -5.34 15.03 -9.19
CA VAL A 29 -3.95 14.62 -9.44
C VAL A 29 -3.74 13.27 -8.79
N ASP A 30 -3.23 12.30 -9.55
CA ASP A 30 -2.77 11.01 -9.02
C ASP A 30 -1.24 11.01 -8.99
N LEU A 31 -0.68 10.74 -7.80
CA LEU A 31 0.73 10.65 -7.51
C LEU A 31 1.03 9.30 -6.86
N ASN A 32 2.23 8.77 -7.07
CA ASN A 32 2.73 7.60 -6.37
C ASN A 32 3.95 8.02 -5.51
N PRO A 33 3.87 7.96 -4.17
CA PRO A 33 4.97 8.37 -3.30
C PRO A 33 6.31 7.68 -3.58
N SER A 34 6.31 6.46 -4.13
CA SER A 34 7.55 5.75 -4.46
C SER A 34 8.35 6.37 -5.60
N ASP A 35 7.77 7.33 -6.32
CA ASP A 35 8.43 8.04 -7.42
C ASP A 35 9.16 9.31 -6.93
N PHE A 36 9.11 9.58 -5.61
CA PHE A 36 9.70 10.75 -4.94
C PHE A 36 10.63 10.30 -3.82
N SER A 37 11.73 11.02 -3.59
CA SER A 37 12.70 10.68 -2.54
C SER A 37 12.14 10.92 -1.14
N CYS A 38 11.31 11.95 -0.99
CA CYS A 38 10.72 12.37 0.28
C CYS A 38 9.41 13.14 0.05
N TYR A 39 8.73 13.50 1.14
CA TYR A 39 7.51 14.31 1.09
C TYR A 39 7.74 15.70 0.50
N ASP A 40 8.86 16.34 0.80
CA ASP A 40 9.17 17.69 0.33
C ASP A 40 9.38 17.71 -1.21
N ASP A 41 10.05 16.68 -1.78
CA ASP A 41 10.18 16.48 -3.23
C ASP A 41 8.80 16.32 -3.89
N LEU A 42 7.92 15.50 -3.32
CA LEU A 42 6.55 15.35 -3.81
C LEU A 42 5.78 16.67 -3.81
N VAL A 43 5.87 17.43 -2.72
CA VAL A 43 5.21 18.73 -2.57
C VAL A 43 5.76 19.74 -3.58
N ALA A 44 7.08 19.85 -3.70
CA ALA A 44 7.72 20.76 -4.64
C ALA A 44 7.31 20.45 -6.08
N TYR A 45 7.34 19.16 -6.45
CA TYR A 45 6.87 18.72 -7.76
C TYR A 45 5.39 19.08 -7.98
N LEU A 46 4.52 18.80 -7.02
CA LEU A 46 3.08 19.08 -7.15
C LEU A 46 2.82 20.57 -7.31
N LEU A 47 3.43 21.43 -6.49
CA LEU A 47 3.27 22.87 -6.57
C LEU A 47 3.80 23.43 -7.90
N SER A 48 4.88 22.86 -8.45
CA SER A 48 5.41 23.24 -9.76
C SER A 48 4.41 23.04 -10.91
N LEU A 49 3.39 22.20 -10.75
CA LEU A 49 2.35 22.00 -11.76
C LEU A 49 1.37 23.18 -11.85
N PHE A 50 1.34 24.06 -10.85
CA PHE A 50 0.39 25.17 -10.72
C PHE A 50 1.16 26.51 -10.78
N ASN A 51 1.76 26.80 -11.94
CA ASN A 51 2.69 27.91 -12.20
C ASN A 51 2.26 29.34 -11.77
N ASP A 52 0.99 29.61 -11.43
CA ASP A 52 0.50 30.99 -11.21
C ASP A 52 -0.56 31.14 -10.10
N ALA A 53 -0.93 30.06 -9.40
CA ALA A 53 -1.95 30.14 -8.36
C ALA A 53 -1.29 30.11 -6.98
N ILE A 54 -1.72 30.99 -6.07
CA ILE A 54 -1.44 30.88 -4.64
C ILE A 54 -2.20 29.64 -4.15
N VAL A 55 -1.66 28.44 -4.41
CA VAL A 55 -2.21 27.17 -3.96
C VAL A 55 -1.46 26.76 -2.71
N ALA A 56 -2.18 26.69 -1.59
CA ALA A 56 -1.64 26.19 -0.33
C ALA A 56 -1.82 24.67 -0.24
N LEU A 57 -1.02 24.01 0.61
CA LEU A 57 -1.16 22.57 0.86
C LEU A 57 -2.54 22.19 1.45
N SER A 58 -3.23 23.15 2.09
CA SER A 58 -4.60 22.99 2.58
C SER A 58 -5.62 22.79 1.45
N ASP A 59 -5.33 23.27 0.25
CA ASP A 59 -6.26 23.25 -0.88
C ASP A 59 -6.27 21.87 -1.57
N PHE A 60 -5.23 21.06 -1.35
CA PHE A 60 -5.10 19.71 -1.87
C PHE A 60 -5.77 18.69 -0.94
N ASN A 61 -7.08 18.52 -1.10
CA ASN A 61 -7.83 17.48 -0.42
C ASN A 61 -7.47 16.08 -0.96
N ILE A 62 -7.13 15.17 -0.06
CA ILE A 62 -6.82 13.77 -0.39
C ILE A 62 -8.14 13.03 -0.59
N SER A 63 -8.48 12.74 -1.86
CA SER A 63 -9.68 11.97 -2.21
C SER A 63 -9.50 10.46 -2.05
N ARG A 64 -8.26 9.98 -2.10
CA ARG A 64 -7.87 8.59 -1.90
C ARG A 64 -6.40 8.53 -1.44
N ILE A 65 -6.11 7.64 -0.50
CA ILE A 65 -4.74 7.26 -0.14
C ILE A 65 -4.66 5.74 -0.07
N ASP A 66 -3.58 5.18 -0.61
CA ASP A 66 -3.26 3.75 -0.47
C ASP A 66 -2.09 3.67 0.51
N ILE A 67 -2.34 3.16 1.71
CA ILE A 67 -1.26 2.87 2.66
C ILE A 67 -0.73 1.46 2.41
N ALA A 68 0.57 1.27 2.54
CA ALA A 68 1.21 0.00 2.25
C ALA A 68 2.33 -0.32 3.25
N ALA A 69 2.46 -1.59 3.59
CA ALA A 69 3.58 -2.13 4.33
C ALA A 69 4.14 -3.35 3.58
N ASP A 70 5.44 -3.35 3.35
CA ASP A 70 6.15 -4.44 2.68
C ASP A 70 6.85 -5.32 3.72
N MET A 71 6.52 -6.61 3.74
CA MET A 71 7.09 -7.58 4.68
C MET A 71 8.01 -8.56 3.94
N GLU A 72 9.26 -8.60 4.38
CA GLU A 72 10.30 -9.53 3.91
C GLU A 72 10.10 -10.94 4.48
N ASP A 73 10.56 -11.96 3.75
CA ASP A 73 10.56 -13.38 4.11
C ASP A 73 9.19 -14.00 4.35
N VAL A 74 8.14 -13.28 3.98
CA VAL A 74 6.76 -13.75 3.97
C VAL A 74 6.42 -14.30 2.58
N SER A 75 5.69 -15.42 2.51
CA SER A 75 5.18 -15.94 1.24
C SER A 75 3.65 -15.91 1.18
N ILE A 76 3.12 -15.59 -0.01
CA ILE A 76 1.68 -15.58 -0.26
C ILE A 76 1.06 -16.97 -0.09
N SER A 77 1.82 -18.03 -0.40
CA SER A 77 1.42 -19.41 -0.16
C SER A 77 1.14 -19.68 1.31
N THR A 78 1.99 -19.18 2.22
CA THR A 78 1.78 -19.35 3.66
C THR A 78 0.51 -18.63 4.11
N LEU A 79 0.28 -17.40 3.65
CA LEU A 79 -0.97 -16.66 3.90
C LEU A 79 -2.20 -17.43 3.44
N LEU A 80 -2.19 -17.95 2.21
CA LEU A 80 -3.30 -18.74 1.67
C LEU A 80 -3.54 -20.02 2.48
N SER A 81 -2.49 -20.69 2.95
CA SER A 81 -2.61 -21.86 3.83
C SER A 81 -3.30 -21.50 5.16
N ILE A 82 -2.97 -20.35 5.76
CA ILE A 82 -3.60 -19.87 7.00
C ILE A 82 -5.09 -19.58 6.78
N LEU A 83 -5.42 -18.86 5.71
CA LEU A 83 -6.82 -18.55 5.38
C LEU A 83 -7.64 -19.82 5.17
N ASN A 84 -7.07 -20.82 4.49
CA ASN A 84 -7.70 -22.13 4.30
C ASN A 84 -7.95 -22.87 5.61
N ILE A 85 -6.98 -22.86 6.54
CA ILE A 85 -7.10 -23.51 7.85
C ILE A 85 -8.18 -22.87 8.70
N LYS A 86 -8.23 -21.53 8.69
CA LYS A 86 -9.29 -20.76 9.36
C LYS A 86 -10.65 -20.90 8.69
N ARG A 87 -10.72 -21.60 7.56
CA ARG A 87 -11.94 -21.75 6.74
C ARG A 87 -12.54 -20.40 6.36
N ILE A 88 -11.71 -19.36 6.20
CA ILE A 88 -12.16 -18.07 5.70
C ILE A 88 -12.51 -18.27 4.22
N LYS A 89 -13.81 -18.23 3.94
CA LYS A 89 -14.35 -18.53 2.61
C LYS A 89 -14.12 -17.36 1.64
N SER A 90 -14.17 -17.69 0.35
CA SER A 90 -14.08 -16.74 -0.77
C SER A 90 -15.20 -15.69 -0.77
N GLU A 91 -16.30 -15.96 -0.07
CA GLU A 91 -17.42 -15.02 0.11
C GLU A 91 -17.01 -13.75 0.90
N THR A 92 -15.98 -13.87 1.74
CA THR A 92 -15.42 -12.78 2.56
C THR A 92 -14.19 -12.13 1.93
N LEU A 93 -13.37 -12.92 1.24
CA LEU A 93 -12.14 -12.48 0.59
C LEU A 93 -12.08 -13.03 -0.83
N ASN A 94 -11.94 -12.16 -1.82
CA ASN A 94 -11.76 -12.60 -3.20
C ASN A 94 -10.29 -12.88 -3.46
N ILE A 95 -9.94 -14.14 -3.75
CA ILE A 95 -8.57 -14.56 -4.06
C ILE A 95 -8.47 -14.73 -5.57
N TYR A 96 -7.72 -13.84 -6.22
CA TYR A 96 -7.45 -13.94 -7.66
C TYR A 96 -5.97 -14.19 -7.91
N LYS A 97 -5.66 -15.37 -8.48
CA LYS A 97 -4.30 -15.86 -8.70
C LYS A 97 -3.49 -15.91 -7.38
N THR A 98 -2.68 -14.89 -7.12
CA THR A 98 -1.82 -14.77 -5.93
C THR A 98 -2.02 -13.42 -5.25
N THR A 99 -3.21 -12.84 -5.41
CA THR A 99 -3.60 -11.60 -4.76
C THR A 99 -4.89 -11.82 -4.00
N ILE A 100 -4.87 -11.44 -2.73
CA ILE A 100 -6.03 -11.47 -1.85
C ILE A 100 -6.65 -10.08 -1.86
N TYR A 101 -7.96 -10.00 -2.10
CA TYR A 101 -8.75 -8.78 -2.05
C TYR A 101 -9.78 -8.91 -0.94
N GLY A 102 -9.94 -7.86 -0.14
CA GLY A 102 -10.93 -7.81 0.94
C GLY A 102 -11.61 -6.45 1.02
N GLY A 103 -12.88 -6.43 1.41
CA GLY A 103 -13.65 -5.19 1.59
C GLY A 103 -13.91 -4.40 0.30
N SER A 104 -14.74 -3.35 0.43
CA SER A 104 -15.09 -2.41 -0.64
C SER A 104 -14.57 -1.00 -0.36
N ASP A 105 -14.63 -0.55 0.89
CA ASP A 105 -14.04 0.70 1.38
C ASP A 105 -13.90 0.66 2.93
N PRO A 106 -12.70 0.69 3.49
CA PRO A 106 -11.41 0.61 2.81
C PRO A 106 -11.23 -0.75 2.11
N LYS A 107 -10.51 -0.74 0.99
CA LYS A 107 -10.25 -1.93 0.17
C LYS A 107 -8.85 -2.46 0.47
N ILE A 108 -8.77 -3.74 0.81
CA ILE A 108 -7.54 -4.45 1.15
C ILE A 108 -7.02 -5.17 -0.09
N ARG A 109 -5.70 -5.12 -0.30
CA ARG A 109 -4.96 -5.91 -1.29
C ARG A 109 -3.72 -6.50 -0.62
N ILE A 110 -3.54 -7.81 -0.74
CA ILE A 110 -2.33 -8.50 -0.26
C ILE A 110 -1.75 -9.30 -1.42
N TYR A 111 -0.49 -9.05 -1.78
CA TYR A 111 0.12 -9.64 -2.97
C TYR A 111 1.62 -9.79 -2.87
N ASP A 112 2.16 -10.67 -3.72
CA ASP A 112 3.59 -10.84 -3.95
C ASP A 112 4.15 -9.62 -4.68
N LYS A 113 4.91 -8.78 -3.95
CA LYS A 113 5.43 -7.50 -4.45
C LYS A 113 6.50 -7.73 -5.51
N VAL A 114 7.35 -8.74 -5.37
CA VAL A 114 8.38 -9.08 -6.37
C VAL A 114 7.73 -9.43 -7.71
N LYS A 115 6.68 -10.26 -7.70
CA LYS A 115 5.95 -10.61 -8.93
C LYS A 115 5.25 -9.40 -9.54
N GLU A 116 4.69 -8.51 -8.72
CA GLU A 116 4.04 -7.29 -9.18
C GLU A 116 5.02 -6.34 -9.88
N ILE A 117 6.17 -6.05 -9.26
CA ILE A 117 7.22 -5.19 -9.84
C ILE A 117 7.72 -5.79 -11.16
N LYS A 118 8.02 -7.11 -11.19
CA LYS A 118 8.46 -7.80 -12.42
C LYS A 118 7.41 -7.71 -13.54
N ALA A 119 6.13 -7.83 -13.21
CA ALA A 119 5.04 -7.71 -14.18
C ALA A 119 4.90 -6.27 -14.73
N ARG A 120 5.08 -5.25 -13.89
CA ARG A 120 5.13 -3.84 -14.30
C ARG A 120 6.32 -3.53 -15.19
N SER A 121 7.51 -3.98 -14.79
CA SER A 121 8.75 -3.78 -15.55
C SER A 121 8.65 -4.37 -16.97
N ARG A 122 8.07 -5.57 -17.12
CA ARG A 122 7.79 -6.17 -18.44
C ARG A 122 6.84 -5.35 -19.33
N LYS A 123 6.04 -4.45 -18.74
CA LYS A 123 5.14 -3.54 -19.48
C LYS A 123 5.81 -2.19 -19.79
N GLY A 124 7.11 -2.05 -19.52
CA GLY A 124 7.85 -0.80 -19.75
C GLY A 124 7.62 0.27 -18.68
N ASN A 125 7.01 -0.07 -17.55
CA ASN A 125 6.88 0.88 -16.44
C ASN A 125 8.23 1.05 -15.73
N VAL A 126 8.56 2.30 -15.38
CA VAL A 126 9.70 2.61 -14.54
C VAL A 126 9.51 1.98 -13.15
N ILE A 127 10.60 1.45 -12.61
CA ILE A 127 10.69 0.92 -11.26
C ILE A 127 11.64 1.80 -10.46
N SER A 128 11.25 2.14 -9.23
CA SER A 128 12.05 2.98 -8.34
C SER A 128 13.31 2.25 -7.86
N SER A 129 14.27 2.97 -7.28
CA SER A 129 15.49 2.37 -6.70
C SER A 129 15.14 1.35 -5.61
N TYR A 130 14.21 1.69 -4.72
CA TYR A 130 13.66 0.78 -3.70
C TYR A 130 13.06 -0.50 -4.32
N GLU A 131 12.30 -0.39 -5.41
CA GLU A 131 11.72 -1.56 -6.07
C GLU A 131 12.78 -2.44 -6.74
N ARG A 132 13.93 -1.87 -7.17
CA ARG A 132 15.07 -2.64 -7.65
C ARG A 132 15.74 -3.40 -6.52
N GLU A 133 15.98 -2.75 -5.38
CA GLU A 133 16.55 -3.39 -4.19
C GLU A 133 15.71 -4.59 -3.72
N ILE A 134 14.37 -4.46 -3.73
CA ILE A 134 13.47 -5.58 -3.44
C ILE A 134 13.72 -6.76 -4.38
N ILE A 135 13.84 -6.51 -5.70
CA ILE A 135 14.08 -7.58 -6.68
C ILE A 135 15.46 -8.22 -6.48
N GLU A 136 16.48 -7.39 -6.29
CA GLU A 136 17.88 -7.80 -6.15
C GLU A 136 18.13 -8.57 -4.85
N SER A 137 17.35 -8.31 -3.80
CA SER A 137 17.43 -9.04 -2.53
C SER A 137 17.23 -10.56 -2.69
N GLY A 138 16.53 -11.00 -3.74
CA GLY A 138 16.20 -12.42 -3.98
C GLY A 138 15.23 -13.02 -2.95
N LYS A 139 14.75 -12.23 -1.99
CA LYS A 139 13.83 -12.66 -0.93
C LYS A 139 12.38 -12.61 -1.40
N ASN A 140 11.49 -13.23 -0.63
CA ASN A 140 10.06 -13.08 -0.85
C ASN A 140 9.59 -11.81 -0.15
N TRP A 141 8.78 -11.01 -0.84
CA TRP A 141 8.20 -9.78 -0.30
C TRP A 141 6.70 -9.78 -0.54
N ILE A 142 5.93 -9.62 0.53
CA ILE A 142 4.49 -9.44 0.47
C ILE A 142 4.15 -8.00 0.81
N ARG A 143 3.36 -7.37 -0.05
CA ARG A 143 2.76 -6.07 0.22
C ARG A 143 1.40 -6.24 0.85
N PHE A 144 1.19 -5.59 1.98
CA PHE A 144 -0.11 -5.38 2.62
C PHE A 144 -0.55 -3.96 2.33
N GLU A 145 -1.61 -3.81 1.54
CA GLU A 145 -2.06 -2.51 1.06
C GLU A 145 -3.52 -2.28 1.40
N ILE A 146 -3.83 -1.08 1.89
CA ILE A 146 -5.17 -0.66 2.25
C ILE A 146 -5.46 0.66 1.55
N GLN A 147 -6.39 0.61 0.60
CA GLN A 147 -6.93 1.78 -0.07
C GLN A 147 -8.03 2.39 0.79
N ILE A 148 -7.88 3.66 1.12
CA ILE A 148 -8.83 4.46 1.90
C ILE A 148 -9.36 5.56 0.99
N ARG A 149 -10.68 5.62 0.80
CA ARG A 149 -11.32 6.73 0.08
C ARG A 149 -11.75 7.81 1.06
N SER A 150 -11.59 9.07 0.65
CA SER A 150 -11.98 10.25 1.41
C SER A 150 -11.52 10.21 2.88
N PRO A 151 -10.21 10.08 3.17
CA PRO A 151 -9.67 10.06 4.54
C PRO A 151 -9.95 11.34 5.34
N LYS A 152 -10.55 12.38 4.74
CA LYS A 152 -10.79 13.70 5.35
C LYS A 152 -9.48 14.37 5.78
N LEU A 153 -8.48 14.26 4.91
CA LEU A 153 -7.15 14.85 5.06
C LEU A 153 -6.86 15.74 3.86
N ASN A 154 -6.07 16.77 4.06
CA ASN A 154 -5.38 17.50 3.00
C ASN A 154 -3.87 17.23 3.09
N LEU A 155 -3.09 17.75 2.15
CA LEU A 155 -1.63 17.57 2.19
C LEU A 155 -0.99 18.26 3.39
N GLN A 156 -1.49 19.42 3.82
CA GLN A 156 -0.95 20.10 5.01
C GLN A 156 -1.05 19.24 6.29
N ASP A 157 -2.15 18.52 6.45
CA ASP A 157 -2.45 17.66 7.59
C ASP A 157 -1.69 16.33 7.57
N LEU A 158 -1.27 15.87 6.39
CA LEU A 158 -0.76 14.51 6.19
C LEU A 158 0.46 14.20 7.06
N PRO A 159 1.49 15.05 7.20
CA PRO A 159 2.65 14.75 8.04
C PRO A 159 2.30 14.50 9.52
N GLY A 160 1.29 15.22 10.04
CA GLY A 160 0.86 15.08 11.44
C GLY A 160 -0.07 13.90 11.69
N LYS A 161 -0.69 13.35 10.63
CA LYS A 161 -1.71 12.28 10.75
C LYS A 161 -1.32 10.97 10.07
N ALA A 162 -0.25 10.93 9.28
CA ALA A 162 0.16 9.74 8.52
C ALA A 162 0.32 8.50 9.40
N ALA A 163 1.03 8.60 10.53
CA ALA A 163 1.22 7.48 11.45
C ALA A 163 -0.10 6.93 12.00
N SER A 164 -1.11 7.78 12.20
CA SER A 164 -2.43 7.33 12.69
C SER A 164 -3.19 6.47 11.68
N LEU A 165 -2.83 6.53 10.39
CA LEU A 165 -3.42 5.65 9.37
C LEU A 165 -3.02 4.19 9.57
N ALA A 166 -2.03 3.89 10.41
CA ALA A 166 -1.64 2.53 10.76
C ALA A 166 -2.82 1.71 11.32
N SER A 167 -3.77 2.34 12.02
CA SER A 167 -4.95 1.65 12.57
C SER A 167 -5.83 1.00 11.49
N TYR A 168 -5.73 1.42 10.23
CA TYR A 168 -6.44 0.72 9.15
C TYR A 168 -5.95 -0.71 8.96
N PHE A 169 -4.72 -1.03 9.36
CA PHE A 169 -4.18 -2.39 9.34
C PHE A 169 -4.77 -3.31 10.41
N ASP A 170 -5.54 -2.80 11.39
CA ASP A 170 -6.34 -3.63 12.31
C ASP A 170 -7.30 -4.54 11.52
N ARG A 171 -7.70 -4.12 10.31
CA ARG A 171 -8.51 -4.95 9.41
C ARG A 171 -7.82 -6.21 8.91
N LEU A 172 -6.54 -6.40 9.19
CA LEU A 172 -5.76 -7.60 8.90
C LEU A 172 -5.79 -8.64 10.04
N GLU A 173 -6.53 -8.40 11.12
CA GLU A 173 -6.73 -9.35 12.23
C GLU A 173 -7.13 -10.75 11.76
N PHE A 174 -7.87 -10.86 10.66
CA PHE A 174 -8.25 -12.16 10.08
C PHE A 174 -7.05 -13.04 9.68
N ILE A 175 -5.83 -12.47 9.59
CA ILE A 175 -4.58 -13.18 9.31
C ILE A 175 -3.98 -13.76 10.60
N GLN A 176 -4.25 -13.18 11.76
CA GLN A 176 -3.73 -13.63 13.07
C GLN A 176 -4.36 -14.95 13.53
N SER A 177 -3.56 -16.00 13.71
CA SER A 177 -4.06 -17.29 14.18
C SER A 177 -4.30 -17.26 15.69
N GLU A 178 -5.55 -17.10 16.12
CA GLU A 178 -5.91 -17.31 17.52
C GLU A 178 -6.02 -18.82 17.80
N GLY A 179 -5.24 -19.32 18.75
CA GLY A 179 -5.35 -20.71 19.18
C GLY A 179 -4.57 -20.98 20.47
N SER A 180 -5.28 -21.47 21.48
CA SER A 180 -4.72 -22.01 22.73
C SER A 180 -3.96 -23.33 22.54
N GLU A 181 -3.98 -23.91 21.33
CA GLU A 181 -3.24 -25.12 20.96
C GLU A 181 -2.41 -24.91 19.68
N PRO A 182 -1.32 -24.13 19.73
CA PRO A 182 -0.48 -23.83 18.57
C PRO A 182 0.14 -25.08 17.94
N GLN A 183 0.31 -26.18 18.69
CA GLN A 183 0.98 -27.38 18.21
C GLN A 183 0.15 -28.21 17.22
N GLY A 184 -1.16 -28.37 17.44
CA GLY A 184 -2.02 -29.17 16.54
C GLY A 184 -2.20 -28.53 15.16
N ILE A 185 -2.43 -27.22 15.15
CA ILE A 185 -2.53 -26.41 13.92
C ILE A 185 -1.17 -26.38 13.20
N MET A 186 -0.07 -26.21 13.92
CA MET A 186 1.28 -26.26 13.36
C MET A 186 1.61 -27.61 12.71
N HIS A 187 1.25 -28.73 13.36
CA HIS A 187 1.44 -30.06 12.79
C HIS A 187 0.63 -30.26 11.50
N PHE A 188 -0.59 -29.71 11.43
CA PHE A 188 -1.40 -29.73 10.22
C PHE A 188 -0.81 -28.82 9.11
N MET A 189 -0.36 -27.61 9.45
CA MET A 189 0.32 -26.70 8.53
C MET A 189 1.62 -27.30 7.97
N TYR A 190 2.40 -27.95 8.81
CA TYR A 190 3.65 -28.62 8.44
C TYR A 190 3.44 -29.81 7.50
N ARG A 191 2.24 -30.41 7.49
CA ARG A 191 1.84 -31.43 6.50
C ARG A 191 1.51 -30.84 5.14
N LEU A 192 0.98 -29.61 5.10
CA LEU A 192 0.53 -28.95 3.87
C LEU A 192 1.59 -28.06 3.22
N VAL A 193 2.64 -27.70 3.96
CA VAL A 193 3.68 -26.75 3.52
C VAL A 193 5.05 -27.42 3.46
N ASN A 194 5.80 -27.17 2.37
CA ASN A 194 7.14 -27.72 2.19
C ASN A 194 8.06 -27.32 3.36
N ARG A 195 8.93 -28.25 3.78
CA ARG A 195 9.82 -28.11 4.94
C ARG A 195 10.63 -26.80 4.94
N LYS A 196 11.04 -26.31 3.76
CA LYS A 196 11.77 -25.04 3.61
C LYS A 196 10.98 -23.78 4.00
N TYR A 197 9.64 -23.83 3.99
CA TYR A 197 8.77 -22.70 4.32
C TYR A 197 8.20 -22.80 5.75
N ARG A 198 8.58 -23.82 6.53
CA ARG A 198 8.06 -24.02 7.89
C ARG A 198 8.42 -22.91 8.86
N LYS A 199 9.64 -22.35 8.78
CA LYS A 199 10.03 -21.16 9.55
C LYS A 199 9.16 -19.93 9.26
N GLN A 200 8.60 -19.83 8.05
CA GLN A 200 7.69 -18.73 7.70
C GLN A 200 6.33 -18.91 8.38
N ILE A 201 5.88 -20.15 8.59
CA ILE A 201 4.64 -20.43 9.32
C ILE A 201 4.75 -19.94 10.77
N GLU A 202 5.91 -20.13 11.41
CA GLU A 202 6.17 -19.67 12.78
C GLU A 202 5.98 -18.15 12.92
N GLN A 203 6.31 -17.35 11.90
CA GLN A 203 6.10 -15.90 11.89
C GLN A 203 4.61 -15.49 11.91
N PHE A 204 3.72 -16.37 11.43
CA PHE A 204 2.28 -16.13 11.43
C PHE A 204 1.55 -16.70 12.66
N MET A 205 2.23 -17.58 13.39
CA MET A 205 1.83 -18.02 14.72
C MET A 205 2.26 -17.01 15.79
N ASP A 206 3.11 -16.04 15.43
CA ASP A 206 3.38 -14.87 16.25
C ASP A 206 2.11 -14.03 16.35
N THR A 207 1.58 -13.91 17.56
CA THR A 207 0.39 -13.13 17.89
C THR A 207 0.54 -11.64 17.58
N HIS A 208 1.74 -11.17 17.19
CA HIS A 208 2.03 -9.77 16.90
C HIS A 208 2.19 -9.45 15.39
N PHE A 209 1.83 -10.36 14.48
CA PHE A 209 2.05 -10.12 13.05
C PHE A 209 1.34 -8.87 12.49
N PRO A 210 0.06 -8.59 12.79
CA PRO A 210 -0.58 -7.33 12.41
C PRO A 210 0.13 -6.09 12.99
N GLN A 211 0.61 -6.17 14.23
CA GLN A 211 1.36 -5.10 14.88
C GLN A 211 2.69 -4.84 14.15
N LYS A 212 3.41 -5.88 13.73
CA LYS A 212 4.63 -5.74 12.93
C LYS A 212 4.38 -5.03 11.59
N ILE A 213 3.23 -5.27 10.96
CA ILE A 213 2.83 -4.56 9.73
C ILE A 213 2.62 -3.07 10.03
N GLN A 214 1.95 -2.74 11.14
CA GLN A 214 1.72 -1.36 11.56
C GLN A 214 3.04 -0.65 11.88
N GLU A 215 3.90 -1.26 12.68
CA GLU A 215 5.22 -0.75 13.03
C GLU A 215 6.06 -0.49 11.79
N ARG A 216 6.02 -1.41 10.81
CA ARG A 216 6.72 -1.25 9.54
C ARG A 216 6.21 -0.04 8.76
N TYR A 217 4.89 0.08 8.59
CA TYR A 217 4.29 1.24 7.94
C TYR A 217 4.66 2.55 8.62
N VAL A 218 4.55 2.62 9.96
CA VAL A 218 4.86 3.81 10.74
C VAL A 218 6.33 4.20 10.58
N SER A 219 7.25 3.22 10.62
CA SER A 219 8.67 3.45 10.39
C SER A 219 8.92 4.05 9.00
N ASP A 220 8.44 3.37 7.95
CA ASP A 220 8.68 3.75 6.55
C ASP A 220 8.09 5.14 6.23
N VAL A 221 6.87 5.43 6.70
CA VAL A 221 6.24 6.73 6.44
C VAL A 221 6.89 7.86 7.25
N THR A 222 7.31 7.58 8.48
CA THR A 222 8.01 8.57 9.32
C THR A 222 9.36 8.93 8.73
N GLU A 223 10.09 7.95 8.20
CA GLU A 223 11.34 8.19 7.49
C GLU A 223 11.12 9.07 6.26
N TRP A 224 10.17 8.70 5.39
CA TRP A 224 9.87 9.44 4.17
C TRP A 224 9.39 10.89 4.42
N LEU A 225 8.71 11.14 5.55
CA LEU A 225 8.30 12.48 5.99
C LEU A 225 9.43 13.29 6.65
N ARG A 226 10.48 12.63 7.18
CA ARG A 226 11.59 13.30 7.89
C ARG A 226 12.76 13.67 7.00
N VAL A 227 12.95 12.97 5.89
CA VAL A 227 14.01 13.28 4.93
C VAL A 227 13.72 14.66 4.33
N LYS A 228 14.48 15.66 4.81
CA LYS A 228 14.57 16.96 4.16
C LYS A 228 15.71 16.89 3.17
N GLU A 229 15.42 17.00 1.87
CA GLU A 229 16.51 17.31 0.95
C GLU A 229 16.97 18.75 1.21
N PRO A 230 18.29 18.97 1.40
CA PRO A 230 18.82 20.32 1.39
C PRO A 230 18.63 20.89 -0.02
N PHE A 231 17.77 21.90 -0.13
CA PHE A 231 17.63 22.71 -1.35
C PHE A 231 18.94 23.40 -1.71
#